data_AF-A0A968D8M2-F1
#
_entry.id   AF-A0A968D8M2-F1
#
_cell.length_a   1.000
_cell.length_b   1.000
_cell.length_c   1.000
_cell.angle_alpha   90.00
_cell.angle_beta   90.00
_cell.angle_gamma   90.00
#
_symmetry.space_group_name_H-M   'P 1'
#
loop_
_entity.id
_entity.type
_entity.pdbx_description
1 polymer ?
#
loop_
_entity_poly.entity_id
_entity_poly.type
_entity_poly.pdbx_seq_one_letter_code
_entity_poly.pdbx_strand_id
1 'polypeptide(L)'
;RLQSEVFSDSSALMQLSLAPASGNGSPLSEIETEWSRIRSMGIDMVSAHLHKTAQPMPEGYMGHRDSGIPDLHDAGLLGPDYHATHANRLTAEELEMLRDTGGMLCATTMGEFPYVGMGAHRGPSMHARARAAGVAVGIGMDVSLVLTHDYFEHVRAAFWSHYMEPAGTEIARDYHAPDVLDYATTLGARSIRMGDVTGSITVGKRADLVLLRTDRIGFAMQGTLADRVV
;
A
#
# COMPACT_ATOMS: atom_id res chain seq x y z
N ARG A 1 -10.51 24.40 6.73
CA ARG A 1 -10.65 24.60 8.20
C ARG A 1 -9.93 23.51 8.99
N LEU A 2 -10.37 22.25 8.98
CA LEU A 2 -9.66 21.19 9.72
C LEU A 2 -8.19 21.04 9.29
N GLN A 3 -7.95 20.93 7.97
CA GLN A 3 -6.59 20.87 7.42
C GLN A 3 -5.73 22.05 7.91
N SER A 4 -6.22 23.27 7.79
CA SER A 4 -5.45 24.48 8.10
C SER A 4 -5.29 24.79 9.60
N GLU A 5 -6.26 24.43 10.44
CA GLU A 5 -6.28 24.77 11.87
C GLU A 5 -5.80 23.63 12.78
N VAL A 6 -5.98 22.37 12.36
CA VAL A 6 -5.72 21.18 13.21
C VAL A 6 -4.60 20.32 12.65
N PHE A 7 -4.52 20.18 11.32
CA PHE A 7 -3.60 19.27 10.63
C PHE A 7 -2.58 20.00 9.74
N SER A 8 -2.17 21.20 10.14
CA SER A 8 -1.25 22.05 9.36
C SER A 8 0.23 21.71 9.57
N ASP A 9 0.56 21.00 10.65
CA ASP A 9 1.91 20.52 10.94
C ASP A 9 2.10 19.10 10.38
N SER A 10 2.86 18.99 9.28
CA SER A 10 3.21 17.71 8.66
C SER A 10 4.10 16.82 9.54
N SER A 11 4.68 17.38 10.61
CA SER A 11 5.45 16.66 11.61
C SER A 11 4.64 16.26 12.84
N ALA A 12 3.33 16.55 12.88
CA ALA A 12 2.45 16.12 13.96
C ALA A 12 2.16 14.61 13.94
N LEU A 13 1.77 14.05 15.09
CA LEU A 13 1.38 12.64 15.23
C LEU A 13 0.15 12.28 14.41
N MET A 14 -0.78 13.22 14.24
CA MET A 14 -1.97 13.02 13.43
C MET A 14 -1.85 13.81 12.14
N GLN A 15 -2.13 13.13 11.03
CA GLN A 15 -2.17 13.69 9.68
C GLN A 15 -3.58 13.52 9.11
N LEU A 16 -3.92 14.29 8.09
CA LEU A 16 -5.23 14.25 7.45
C LEU A 16 -5.13 13.74 6.02
N SER A 17 -5.87 12.67 5.73
CA SER A 17 -6.14 12.17 4.39
C SER A 17 -7.65 12.05 4.18
N LEU A 18 -8.09 11.96 2.93
CA LEU A 18 -9.50 11.75 2.61
C LEU A 18 -9.71 10.43 1.85
N ALA A 19 -10.82 9.76 2.16
CA ALA A 19 -11.35 8.68 1.36
C ALA A 19 -12.46 9.28 0.48
N PRO A 20 -12.27 9.32 -0.85
CA PRO A 20 -13.26 9.92 -1.74
C PRO A 20 -14.49 9.00 -1.84
N ALA A 21 -15.65 9.60 -2.11
CA ALA A 21 -16.86 8.84 -2.40
C ALA A 21 -16.81 8.23 -3.81
N SER A 22 -16.25 8.96 -4.76
CA SER A 22 -16.00 8.51 -6.13
C SER A 22 -14.68 7.73 -6.24
N GLY A 23 -14.65 6.77 -7.15
CA GLY A 23 -13.48 5.95 -7.39
C GLY A 23 -13.74 4.92 -8.47
N ASN A 24 -13.23 3.71 -8.29
CA ASN A 24 -13.41 2.64 -9.25
C ASN A 24 -14.89 2.35 -9.53
N GLY A 25 -15.30 2.43 -10.80
CA GLY A 25 -16.69 2.33 -11.23
C GLY A 25 -17.46 3.65 -11.30
N SER A 26 -16.88 4.78 -10.90
CA SER A 26 -17.48 6.12 -11.02
C SER A 26 -17.15 6.78 -12.37
N PRO A 27 -17.99 7.71 -12.87
CA PRO A 27 -17.64 8.57 -13.99
C PRO A 27 -16.39 9.40 -13.69
N LEU A 28 -15.49 9.54 -14.67
CA LEU A 28 -14.28 10.34 -14.53
C LEU A 28 -14.58 11.81 -14.23
N SER A 29 -15.70 12.35 -14.71
CA SER A 29 -16.13 13.73 -14.43
C SER A 29 -16.51 13.95 -12.96
N GLU A 30 -17.09 12.94 -12.30
CA GLU A 30 -17.39 12.99 -10.87
C GLU A 30 -16.10 12.90 -10.04
N ILE A 31 -15.18 12.01 -10.45
CA ILE A 31 -13.84 11.88 -9.84
C ILE A 31 -13.08 13.19 -9.97
N GLU A 32 -13.02 13.78 -11.17
CA GLU A 32 -12.36 15.05 -11.42
C GLU A 32 -12.90 16.16 -10.51
N THR A 33 -14.23 16.26 -10.40
CA THR A 33 -14.89 17.26 -9.56
C THR A 33 -14.55 17.08 -8.08
N GLU A 34 -14.68 15.86 -7.56
CA GLU A 34 -14.44 15.58 -6.15
C GLU A 34 -12.95 15.70 -5.78
N TRP A 35 -12.07 15.08 -6.57
CA TRP A 35 -10.64 15.05 -6.27
C TRP A 35 -10.00 16.41 -6.44
N SER A 36 -10.42 17.21 -7.44
CA SER A 36 -9.98 18.60 -7.56
C SER A 36 -10.39 19.43 -6.34
N ARG A 37 -11.60 19.20 -5.81
CA ARG A 37 -12.05 19.85 -4.58
C ARG A 37 -11.20 19.41 -3.39
N ILE A 38 -10.90 18.12 -3.25
CA ILE A 38 -10.04 17.61 -2.17
C ILE A 38 -8.64 18.25 -2.25
N ARG A 39 -8.01 18.24 -3.43
CA ARG A 39 -6.70 18.86 -3.68
C ARG A 39 -6.69 20.35 -3.35
N SER A 40 -7.77 21.06 -3.67
CA SER A 40 -7.90 22.49 -3.34
C SER A 40 -7.90 22.79 -1.83
N MET A 41 -8.15 21.79 -0.98
CA MET A 41 -8.09 21.91 0.48
C MET A 41 -6.68 21.71 1.06
N GLY A 42 -5.67 21.44 0.23
CA GLY A 42 -4.30 21.15 0.68
C GLY A 42 -4.18 19.77 1.36
N ILE A 43 -4.96 18.80 0.90
CA ILE A 43 -4.89 17.41 1.35
C ILE A 43 -3.90 16.66 0.47
N ASP A 44 -2.89 16.06 1.09
CA ASP A 44 -1.76 15.45 0.38
C ASP A 44 -1.94 13.96 0.07
N MET A 45 -3.06 13.36 0.49
CA MET A 45 -3.35 11.96 0.23
C MET A 45 -4.86 11.66 0.12
N VAL A 46 -5.21 10.96 -0.96
CA VAL A 46 -6.52 10.42 -1.27
C VAL A 46 -6.41 8.89 -1.30
N SER A 47 -7.07 8.21 -0.37
CA SER A 47 -7.01 6.74 -0.28
C SER A 47 -8.32 6.13 -0.76
N ALA A 48 -8.26 5.31 -1.81
CA ALA A 48 -9.44 4.68 -2.39
C ALA A 48 -9.23 3.18 -2.61
N HIS A 49 -10.31 2.42 -2.50
CA HIS A 49 -10.31 1.01 -2.87
C HIS A 49 -10.14 0.86 -4.38
N LEU A 50 -9.22 -0.02 -4.78
CA LEU A 50 -8.98 -0.34 -6.17
C LEU A 50 -9.13 -1.84 -6.40
N HIS A 51 -10.19 -2.20 -7.12
CA HIS A 51 -10.45 -3.57 -7.54
C HIS A 51 -10.67 -3.55 -9.05
N LYS A 52 -9.89 -4.31 -9.82
CA LYS A 52 -10.21 -4.52 -11.23
C LYS A 52 -11.67 -4.94 -11.36
N THR A 53 -12.38 -4.42 -12.36
CA THR A 53 -13.79 -4.75 -12.57
C THR A 53 -13.89 -6.10 -13.28
N ALA A 54 -14.92 -6.88 -12.99
CA ALA A 54 -15.12 -8.17 -13.67
C ALA A 54 -15.45 -7.99 -15.16
N GLN A 55 -16.02 -6.83 -15.51
CA GLN A 55 -16.30 -6.40 -16.88
C GLN A 55 -15.90 -4.93 -17.00
N PRO A 56 -15.34 -4.52 -18.15
CA PRO A 56 -15.01 -3.11 -18.40
C PRO A 56 -16.20 -2.19 -18.16
N MET A 57 -15.96 -1.07 -17.50
CA MET A 57 -16.96 0.01 -17.37
C MET A 57 -17.18 0.70 -18.73
N PRO A 58 -18.27 1.48 -18.89
CA PRO A 58 -18.45 2.32 -20.09
C PRO A 58 -17.31 3.32 -20.26
N GLU A 59 -17.10 3.78 -21.50
CA GLU A 59 -16.14 4.86 -21.77
C GLU A 59 -16.46 6.10 -20.91
N GLY A 60 -15.43 6.74 -20.37
CA GLY A 60 -15.56 7.87 -19.44
C GLY A 60 -15.74 7.49 -17.97
N TYR A 61 -15.59 6.21 -17.61
CA TYR A 61 -15.61 5.73 -16.23
C TYR A 61 -14.24 5.15 -15.83
N MET A 62 -13.89 5.27 -14.55
CA MET A 62 -12.75 4.55 -14.00
C MET A 62 -13.05 3.04 -13.97
N GLY A 63 -12.16 2.25 -14.55
CA GLY A 63 -12.35 0.80 -14.74
C GLY A 63 -12.89 0.46 -16.13
N HIS A 64 -12.90 1.42 -17.06
CA HIS A 64 -13.09 1.16 -18.49
C HIS A 64 -11.85 0.43 -19.04
N ARG A 65 -10.66 0.91 -18.67
CA ARG A 65 -9.38 0.25 -18.97
C ARG A 65 -8.85 -0.46 -17.74
N ASP A 66 -8.86 -1.79 -17.79
CA ASP A 66 -8.27 -2.67 -16.78
C ASP A 66 -8.71 -2.32 -15.34
N SER A 67 -7.81 -1.85 -14.47
CA SER A 67 -8.13 -1.50 -13.08
C SER A 67 -8.74 -0.11 -12.92
N GLY A 68 -8.65 0.74 -13.96
CA GLY A 68 -8.97 2.16 -13.89
C GLY A 68 -7.76 3.07 -13.67
N ILE A 69 -6.57 2.53 -13.35
CA ILE A 69 -5.32 3.31 -13.35
C ILE A 69 -5.06 3.99 -14.71
N PRO A 70 -5.21 3.30 -15.86
CA PRO A 70 -5.00 3.94 -17.15
C PRO A 70 -6.03 5.04 -17.43
N ASP A 71 -7.29 4.85 -17.00
CA ASP A 71 -8.35 5.85 -17.17
C ASP A 71 -8.02 7.13 -16.37
N LEU A 72 -7.55 6.99 -15.12
CA LEU A 72 -7.10 8.12 -14.29
C LEU A 72 -5.85 8.78 -14.87
N HIS A 73 -4.91 8.00 -15.39
CA HIS A 73 -3.68 8.50 -16.00
C HIS A 73 -3.99 9.34 -17.24
N ASP A 74 -4.78 8.82 -18.17
CA ASP A 74 -5.14 9.51 -19.42
C ASP A 74 -5.95 10.79 -19.16
N ALA A 75 -6.79 10.79 -18.12
CA ALA A 75 -7.55 11.96 -17.69
C ALA A 75 -6.70 12.99 -16.90
N GLY A 76 -5.42 12.72 -16.63
CA GLY A 76 -4.57 13.59 -15.81
C GLY A 76 -4.97 13.66 -14.33
N LEU A 77 -5.69 12.65 -13.84
CA LEU A 77 -6.19 12.57 -12.47
C LEU A 77 -5.27 11.75 -11.56
N LEU A 78 -4.41 10.90 -12.12
CA LEU A 78 -3.43 10.13 -11.35
C LEU A 78 -2.26 11.02 -10.90
N GLY A 79 -1.88 10.95 -9.62
CA GLY A 79 -0.88 11.83 -9.04
C GLY A 79 -0.27 11.29 -7.74
N PRO A 80 0.66 12.03 -7.13
CA PRO A 80 1.40 11.58 -5.96
C PRO A 80 0.54 11.54 -4.68
N ASP A 81 -0.66 12.12 -4.74
CA ASP A 81 -1.66 12.06 -3.68
C ASP A 81 -2.47 10.77 -3.71
N TYR A 82 -2.43 9.99 -4.80
CA TYR A 82 -3.26 8.80 -4.90
C TYR A 82 -2.64 7.59 -4.19
N HIS A 83 -3.41 7.02 -3.26
CA HIS A 83 -3.07 5.83 -2.52
C HIS A 83 -4.08 4.72 -2.81
N ALA A 84 -3.71 3.79 -3.69
CA ALA A 84 -4.60 2.71 -4.11
C ALA A 84 -4.57 1.57 -3.09
N THR A 85 -5.70 1.35 -2.45
CA THR A 85 -5.90 0.25 -1.48
C THR A 85 -6.27 -1.01 -2.24
N HIS A 86 -5.74 -2.14 -1.79
CA HIS A 86 -5.69 -3.43 -2.47
C HIS A 86 -4.81 -3.41 -3.72
N ALA A 87 -5.27 -2.72 -4.77
CA ALA A 87 -4.61 -2.64 -6.06
C ALA A 87 -4.23 -4.03 -6.62
N ASN A 88 -5.05 -5.03 -6.32
CA ASN A 88 -4.74 -6.40 -6.71
C ASN A 88 -4.67 -6.52 -8.23
N ARG A 89 -3.65 -7.24 -8.70
CA ARG A 89 -3.48 -7.62 -10.09
C ARG A 89 -3.29 -6.43 -11.05
N LEU A 90 -2.79 -5.29 -10.55
CA LEU A 90 -2.25 -4.27 -11.47
C LEU A 90 -1.23 -4.92 -12.41
N THR A 91 -1.29 -4.50 -13.67
CA THR A 91 -0.33 -4.87 -14.71
C THR A 91 1.01 -4.17 -14.48
N ALA A 92 2.04 -4.57 -15.24
CA ALA A 92 3.32 -3.86 -15.20
C ALA A 92 3.17 -2.40 -15.67
N GLU A 93 2.39 -2.17 -16.73
CA GLU A 93 2.10 -0.84 -17.27
C GLU A 93 1.41 0.06 -16.23
N GLU A 94 0.43 -0.45 -15.49
CA GLU A 94 -0.25 0.33 -14.43
C GLU A 94 0.68 0.66 -13.26
N LEU A 95 1.62 -0.23 -12.91
CA LEU A 95 2.65 0.05 -11.92
C LEU A 95 3.63 1.13 -12.41
N GLU A 96 3.97 1.14 -13.70
CA GLU A 96 4.78 2.19 -14.31
C GLU A 96 4.07 3.55 -14.26
N MET A 97 2.77 3.59 -14.61
CA MET A 97 1.96 4.81 -14.50
C MET A 97 1.92 5.34 -13.06
N LEU A 98 1.74 4.45 -12.07
CA LEU A 98 1.78 4.84 -10.67
C LEU A 98 3.16 5.37 -10.26
N ARG A 99 4.24 4.69 -10.64
CA ARG A 99 5.61 5.15 -10.36
C ARG A 99 5.84 6.55 -10.94
N ASP A 100 5.50 6.74 -12.21
CA ASP A 100 5.82 7.97 -12.95
C ASP A 100 5.00 9.17 -12.46
N THR A 101 3.80 8.91 -11.93
CA THR A 101 2.94 9.92 -11.30
C THR A 101 3.18 10.08 -9.79
N GLY A 102 3.98 9.21 -9.18
CA GLY A 102 4.27 9.20 -7.75
C GLY A 102 3.17 8.59 -6.87
N GLY A 103 2.18 7.91 -7.46
CA GLY A 103 1.14 7.18 -6.74
C GLY A 103 1.70 6.02 -5.92
N MET A 104 0.95 5.62 -4.90
CA MET A 104 1.38 4.64 -3.90
C MET A 104 0.31 3.57 -3.67
N LEU A 105 0.69 2.47 -3.03
CA LEU A 105 -0.16 1.31 -2.85
C LEU A 105 -0.23 0.88 -1.37
N CYS A 106 -1.36 0.31 -0.99
CA CYS A 106 -1.50 -0.48 0.23
C CYS A 106 -2.17 -1.80 -0.10
N ALA A 107 -1.42 -2.90 0.00
CA ALA A 107 -1.95 -4.23 -0.21
C ALA A 107 -2.34 -4.87 1.12
N THR A 108 -3.45 -5.60 1.12
CA THR A 108 -4.10 -6.13 2.33
C THR A 108 -4.12 -7.66 2.29
N THR A 109 -2.93 -8.26 2.27
CA THR A 109 -2.74 -9.66 1.84
C THR A 109 -3.66 -10.67 2.53
N MET A 110 -3.92 -10.51 3.83
CA MET A 110 -4.81 -11.40 4.57
C MET A 110 -6.27 -11.27 4.10
N GLY A 111 -6.77 -10.05 3.87
CA GLY A 111 -8.13 -9.81 3.35
C GLY A 111 -8.31 -10.23 1.88
N GLU A 112 -7.22 -10.24 1.13
CA GLU A 112 -7.17 -10.61 -0.29
C GLU A 112 -7.00 -12.12 -0.51
N PHE A 113 -6.71 -12.85 0.57
CA PHE A 113 -6.38 -14.27 0.48
C PHE A 113 -7.62 -15.09 0.06
N PRO A 114 -7.45 -16.12 -0.80
CA PRO A 114 -8.57 -16.89 -1.36
C PRO A 114 -9.59 -17.48 -0.37
N TYR A 115 -9.24 -17.71 0.89
CA TYR A 115 -10.15 -18.28 1.90
C TYR A 115 -11.14 -17.26 2.47
N VAL A 116 -10.82 -15.97 2.44
CA VAL A 116 -11.68 -14.93 3.03
C VAL A 116 -12.95 -14.72 2.21
N GLY A 117 -12.94 -15.09 0.92
CA GLY A 117 -14.13 -15.03 0.06
C GLY A 117 -14.66 -13.62 -0.21
N MET A 118 -14.07 -12.59 0.40
CA MET A 118 -14.46 -11.18 0.29
C MET A 118 -13.82 -10.46 -0.92
N GLY A 119 -12.78 -11.04 -1.54
CA GLY A 119 -12.11 -10.44 -2.70
C GLY A 119 -12.67 -10.94 -4.03
N ALA A 120 -13.23 -10.04 -4.83
CA ALA A 120 -13.62 -10.32 -6.22
C ALA A 120 -12.41 -10.64 -7.13
N HIS A 121 -11.18 -10.35 -6.68
CA HIS A 121 -9.97 -10.39 -7.51
C HIS A 121 -8.84 -11.10 -6.77
N ARG A 122 -8.89 -12.44 -6.77
CA ARG A 122 -7.91 -13.34 -6.15
C ARG A 122 -6.55 -13.21 -6.86
N GLY A 123 -5.47 -13.06 -6.09
CA GLY A 123 -4.10 -13.01 -6.62
C GLY A 123 -3.06 -12.95 -5.50
N PRO A 124 -1.77 -13.14 -5.83
CA PRO A 124 -0.68 -12.87 -4.88
C PRO A 124 -0.65 -11.38 -4.54
N SER A 125 -0.06 -11.06 -3.39
CA SER A 125 0.03 -9.69 -2.95
C SER A 125 0.93 -8.85 -3.85
N MET A 126 0.57 -7.58 -4.02
CA MET A 126 1.29 -6.64 -4.88
C MET A 126 2.67 -6.22 -4.36
N HIS A 127 3.00 -6.49 -3.10
CA HIS A 127 4.21 -6.00 -2.44
C HIS A 127 5.50 -6.19 -3.26
N ALA A 128 5.76 -7.41 -3.73
CA ALA A 128 6.97 -7.72 -4.51
C ALA A 128 7.01 -7.00 -5.86
N ARG A 129 5.89 -7.02 -6.58
CA ARG A 129 5.78 -6.42 -7.92
C ARG A 129 5.86 -4.90 -7.86
N ALA A 130 5.24 -4.30 -6.85
CA ALA A 130 5.33 -2.86 -6.58
C ALA A 130 6.76 -2.45 -6.19
N ARG A 131 7.41 -3.18 -5.28
CA ARG A 131 8.82 -2.95 -4.91
C ARG A 131 9.74 -3.04 -6.12
N ALA A 132 9.60 -4.08 -6.95
CA ALA A 132 10.39 -4.25 -8.17
C ALA A 132 10.15 -3.12 -9.19
N ALA A 133 8.92 -2.61 -9.27
CA ALA A 133 8.55 -1.48 -10.13
C ALA A 133 8.94 -0.11 -9.54
N GLY A 134 9.47 -0.04 -8.31
CA GLY A 134 9.81 1.23 -7.65
C GLY A 134 8.62 2.00 -7.08
N VAL A 135 7.45 1.37 -6.99
CA VAL A 135 6.24 1.94 -6.39
C VAL A 135 6.24 1.67 -4.88
N ALA A 136 6.02 2.70 -4.07
CA ALA A 136 5.93 2.51 -2.62
C ALA A 136 4.68 1.71 -2.26
N VAL A 137 4.84 0.72 -1.38
CA VAL A 137 3.79 -0.21 -0.98
C VAL A 137 3.87 -0.51 0.51
N GLY A 138 2.73 -0.46 1.19
CA GLY A 138 2.58 -0.81 2.60
C GLY A 138 1.60 -1.96 2.84
N ILE A 139 1.70 -2.56 4.03
CA ILE A 139 0.81 -3.63 4.49
C ILE A 139 -0.38 -3.02 5.23
N GLY A 140 -1.58 -3.28 4.72
CA GLY A 140 -2.84 -2.96 5.40
C GLY A 140 -3.47 -4.19 6.06
N MET A 141 -4.08 -4.00 7.23
CA MET A 141 -4.79 -5.09 7.95
C MET A 141 -6.20 -5.35 7.41
N ASP A 142 -6.84 -4.32 6.85
CA ASP A 142 -8.24 -4.32 6.39
C ASP A 142 -9.25 -4.64 7.52
N VAL A 143 -10.25 -5.48 7.28
CA VAL A 143 -11.42 -5.71 8.14
C VAL A 143 -11.04 -6.32 9.50
N SER A 144 -10.77 -5.47 10.48
CA SER A 144 -10.35 -5.82 11.85
C SER A 144 -11.37 -6.67 12.64
N LEU A 145 -12.63 -6.74 12.21
CA LEU A 145 -13.63 -7.62 12.81
C LEU A 145 -13.37 -9.11 12.48
N VAL A 146 -12.79 -9.38 11.31
CA VAL A 146 -12.65 -10.74 10.75
C VAL A 146 -11.19 -11.17 10.71
N LEU A 147 -10.28 -10.22 10.47
CA LEU A 147 -8.87 -10.48 10.27
C LEU A 147 -8.07 -10.32 11.57
N THR A 148 -6.96 -11.04 11.64
CA THR A 148 -6.01 -10.99 12.77
C THR A 148 -5.48 -9.58 12.98
N HIS A 149 -5.28 -9.21 14.25
CA HIS A 149 -4.60 -7.95 14.63
C HIS A 149 -3.10 -8.17 14.83
N ASP A 150 -2.61 -9.40 14.68
CA ASP A 150 -1.18 -9.67 14.70
C ASP A 150 -0.54 -9.21 13.39
N TYR A 151 0.11 -8.05 13.44
CA TYR A 151 0.76 -7.45 12.28
C TYR A 151 1.85 -8.35 11.67
N PHE A 152 2.54 -9.18 12.47
CA PHE A 152 3.54 -10.11 11.95
C PHE A 152 2.93 -11.23 11.10
N GLU A 153 1.66 -11.57 11.33
CA GLU A 153 0.94 -12.49 10.44
C GLU A 153 0.69 -11.86 9.07
N HIS A 154 0.35 -10.57 9.01
CA HIS A 154 0.22 -9.85 7.74
C HIS A 154 1.54 -9.74 6.99
N VAL A 155 2.65 -9.46 7.70
CA VAL A 155 4.01 -9.46 7.11
C VAL A 155 4.37 -10.83 6.53
N ARG A 156 4.13 -11.90 7.30
CA ARG A 156 4.38 -13.27 6.85
C ARG A 156 3.50 -13.65 5.67
N ALA A 157 2.22 -13.24 5.68
CA ALA A 157 1.30 -13.47 4.58
C ALA A 157 1.73 -12.74 3.30
N ALA A 158 2.18 -11.49 3.40
CA ALA A 158 2.72 -10.72 2.27
C ALA A 158 3.84 -11.50 1.56
N PHE A 159 4.81 -12.02 2.32
CA PHE A 159 5.88 -12.86 1.77
C PHE A 159 5.37 -14.20 1.20
N TRP A 160 4.56 -14.94 1.95
CA TRP A 160 4.07 -16.25 1.51
C TRP A 160 3.18 -16.18 0.27
N SER A 161 2.46 -15.06 0.09
CA SER A 161 1.62 -14.85 -1.09
C SER A 161 2.42 -14.90 -2.40
N HIS A 162 3.73 -14.61 -2.38
CA HIS A 162 4.57 -14.69 -3.57
C HIS A 162 4.61 -16.11 -4.17
N TYR A 163 4.47 -17.15 -3.35
CA TYR A 163 4.46 -18.54 -3.82
C TYR A 163 3.14 -18.96 -4.50
N MET A 164 2.14 -18.08 -4.56
CA MET A 164 0.87 -18.37 -5.23
C MET A 164 0.95 -18.28 -6.76
N GLU A 165 2.02 -17.70 -7.31
CA GLU A 165 2.26 -17.69 -8.77
C GLU A 165 3.74 -17.90 -9.12
N PRO A 166 4.06 -18.41 -10.32
CA PRO A 166 5.45 -18.67 -10.74
C PRO A 166 6.34 -17.42 -10.69
N ALA A 167 5.84 -16.27 -11.17
CA ALA A 167 6.58 -15.01 -11.17
C ALA A 167 6.93 -14.53 -9.75
N GLY A 168 6.01 -14.68 -8.79
CA GLY A 168 6.29 -14.37 -7.40
C GLY A 168 7.27 -15.35 -6.74
N THR A 169 7.30 -16.61 -7.18
CA THR A 169 8.23 -17.63 -6.65
C THR A 169 9.69 -17.29 -6.95
N GLU A 170 9.98 -16.73 -8.13
CA GLU A 170 11.33 -16.26 -8.46
C GLU A 170 11.75 -15.11 -7.53
N ILE A 171 10.87 -14.13 -7.33
CA ILE A 171 11.12 -13.02 -6.41
C ILE A 171 11.34 -13.53 -4.97
N ALA A 172 10.53 -14.47 -4.51
CA ALA A 172 10.62 -15.01 -3.16
C ALA A 172 11.93 -15.76 -2.88
N ARG A 173 12.60 -16.30 -3.91
CA ARG A 173 13.91 -16.98 -3.78
C ARG A 173 15.04 -16.01 -3.47
N ASP A 174 14.94 -14.79 -3.99
CA ASP A 174 15.96 -13.76 -3.82
C ASP A 174 15.71 -12.88 -2.58
N TYR A 175 14.50 -12.95 -2.00
CA TYR A 175 14.13 -12.16 -0.83
C TYR A 175 14.71 -12.72 0.46
N HIS A 176 15.22 -11.81 1.28
CA HIS A 176 15.63 -12.10 2.65
C HIS A 176 14.72 -11.38 3.65
N ALA A 177 14.89 -11.69 4.94
CA ALA A 177 14.08 -11.09 6.00
C ALA A 177 14.03 -9.55 5.96
N PRO A 178 15.14 -8.82 5.65
CA PRO A 178 15.09 -7.36 5.51
C PRO A 178 14.16 -6.87 4.39
N ASP A 179 14.13 -7.54 3.24
CA ASP A 179 13.26 -7.14 2.11
C ASP A 179 11.78 -7.21 2.46
N VAL A 180 11.41 -8.24 3.24
CA VAL A 180 10.03 -8.42 3.73
C VAL A 180 9.72 -7.42 4.84
N LEU A 181 10.67 -7.15 5.74
CA LEU A 181 10.51 -6.15 6.80
C LEU A 181 10.40 -4.73 6.26
N ASP A 182 11.01 -4.44 5.10
CA ASP A 182 10.85 -3.13 4.45
C ASP A 182 9.40 -2.82 4.13
N TYR A 183 8.57 -3.81 3.76
CA TYR A 183 7.13 -3.63 3.54
C TYR A 183 6.42 -3.07 4.78
N ALA A 184 6.87 -3.50 5.96
CA ALA A 184 6.32 -3.10 7.27
C ALA A 184 6.95 -1.82 7.83
N THR A 185 8.04 -1.33 7.23
CA THR A 185 8.86 -0.25 7.79
C THR A 185 9.13 0.82 6.74
N THR A 186 10.27 0.79 6.06
CA THR A 186 10.69 1.86 5.13
C THR A 186 9.71 2.06 3.97
N LEU A 187 9.29 0.98 3.30
CA LEU A 187 8.35 1.08 2.18
C LEU A 187 6.93 1.41 2.65
N GLY A 188 6.50 0.86 3.79
CA GLY A 188 5.21 1.19 4.39
C GLY A 188 5.13 2.67 4.80
N ALA A 189 6.18 3.22 5.42
CA ALA A 189 6.23 4.64 5.74
C ALA A 189 6.20 5.50 4.48
N ARG A 190 6.92 5.11 3.41
CA ARG A 190 6.86 5.79 2.12
C ARG A 190 5.48 5.73 1.47
N SER A 191 4.76 4.60 1.57
CA SER A 191 3.45 4.44 0.93
C SER A 191 2.38 5.36 1.54
N ILE A 192 2.57 5.80 2.78
CA ILE A 192 1.71 6.77 3.46
C ILE A 192 2.35 8.17 3.56
N ARG A 193 3.36 8.46 2.73
CA ARG A 193 4.08 9.76 2.67
C ARG A 193 4.81 10.18 3.95
N MET A 194 5.09 9.24 4.84
CA MET A 194 5.82 9.45 6.10
C MET A 194 7.27 8.97 6.02
N GLY A 195 7.78 8.70 4.82
CA GLY A 195 9.13 8.17 4.60
C GLY A 195 10.26 9.05 5.17
N ASP A 196 10.08 10.37 5.21
CA ASP A 196 11.05 11.30 5.80
C ASP A 196 10.91 11.45 7.32
N VAL A 197 9.80 10.95 7.88
CA VAL A 197 9.42 11.10 9.28
C VAL A 197 9.74 9.83 10.08
N THR A 198 9.48 8.65 9.52
CA THR A 198 9.59 7.36 10.21
C THR A 198 9.97 6.23 9.24
N GLY A 199 9.92 4.98 9.71
CA GLY A 199 10.15 3.78 8.92
C GLY A 199 11.61 3.30 8.88
N SER A 200 12.57 4.10 9.35
CA SER A 200 13.97 3.70 9.47
C SER A 200 14.65 4.33 10.70
N ILE A 201 15.65 3.64 11.24
CA ILE A 201 16.52 4.19 12.30
C ILE A 201 17.56 5.08 11.64
N THR A 202 17.26 6.37 11.53
CA THR A 202 18.10 7.36 10.85
C THR A 202 18.06 8.67 11.62
N VAL A 203 19.21 9.33 11.79
CA VAL A 203 19.29 10.62 12.48
C VAL A 203 18.31 11.62 11.84
N GLY A 204 17.50 12.28 12.66
CA GLY A 204 16.48 13.24 12.22
C GLY A 204 15.07 12.66 12.07
N LYS A 205 14.91 11.33 11.99
CA LYS A 205 13.59 10.68 12.00
C LYS A 205 13.05 10.47 13.41
N ARG A 206 11.73 10.27 13.53
CA ARG A 206 11.06 9.91 14.78
C ARG A 206 11.54 8.56 15.29
N ALA A 207 11.62 8.42 16.61
CA ALA A 207 11.99 7.18 17.29
C ALA A 207 10.79 6.24 17.47
N ASP A 208 10.14 5.85 16.38
CA ASP A 208 9.07 4.85 16.37
C ASP A 208 9.70 3.45 16.39
N LEU A 209 10.01 2.96 17.59
CA LEU A 209 10.80 1.74 17.81
C LEU A 209 9.95 0.61 18.39
N VAL A 210 10.15 -0.60 17.87
CA VAL A 210 9.58 -1.84 18.41
C VAL A 210 10.72 -2.74 18.87
N LEU A 211 10.74 -3.09 20.17
CA LEU A 211 11.72 -4.01 20.73
C LEU A 211 11.13 -5.43 20.75
N LEU A 212 11.80 -6.37 20.09
CA LEU A 212 11.38 -7.76 20.03
C LEU A 212 12.26 -8.63 20.92
N ARG A 213 11.63 -9.38 21.83
CA ARG A 213 12.31 -10.42 22.60
C ARG A 213 12.64 -11.61 21.70
N THR A 214 13.91 -11.98 21.67
CA THR A 214 14.41 -13.06 20.81
C THR A 214 14.70 -14.37 21.56
N ASP A 215 14.34 -14.43 22.84
CA ASP A 215 14.53 -15.56 23.76
C ASP A 215 13.21 -16.30 24.05
N ARG A 216 12.14 -15.95 23.34
CA ARG A 216 10.83 -16.59 23.49
C ARG A 216 10.76 -17.91 22.73
N ILE A 217 9.94 -18.82 23.24
CA ILE A 217 9.54 -20.05 22.53
C ILE A 217 8.94 -19.64 21.16
N GLY A 218 9.39 -20.32 20.10
CA GLY A 218 9.00 -20.04 18.71
C GLY A 218 9.93 -19.09 17.95
N PHE A 219 10.91 -18.45 18.61
CA PHE A 219 11.97 -17.72 17.91
C PHE A 219 13.15 -18.66 17.63
N ALA A 220 13.70 -18.61 16.42
CA ALA A 220 14.87 -19.43 16.09
C ALA A 220 16.07 -19.02 16.95
N MET A 221 16.80 -20.01 17.47
CA MET A 221 18.05 -19.75 18.21
C MET A 221 19.11 -19.22 17.23
N GLN A 222 19.26 -17.89 17.18
CA GLN A 222 20.13 -17.16 16.26
C GLN A 222 21.45 -16.72 16.93
N GLY A 223 22.04 -17.55 17.81
CA GLY A 223 23.26 -17.18 18.56
C GLY A 223 23.01 -16.19 19.71
N THR A 224 24.05 -15.53 20.20
CA THR A 224 23.95 -14.49 21.25
C THR A 224 23.47 -13.15 20.69
N LEU A 225 23.10 -12.20 21.55
CA LEU A 225 22.76 -10.83 21.10
C LEU A 225 23.95 -10.16 20.39
N ALA A 226 25.17 -10.41 20.86
CA ALA A 226 26.40 -9.89 20.26
C ALA A 226 26.62 -10.41 18.84
N ASP A 227 26.14 -11.62 18.52
CA ASP A 227 26.23 -12.20 17.17
C ASP A 227 25.21 -11.57 16.19
N ARG A 228 24.24 -10.80 16.69
CA ARG A 228 23.09 -10.29 15.93
C ARG A 228 23.09 -8.78 15.72
N VAL A 229 23.92 -8.05 16.45
CA VAL A 229 24.09 -6.60 16.30
C VAL A 229 25.40 -6.40 15.53
N VAL A 230 25.29 -6.16 14.22
CA VAL A 230 26.41 -5.76 13.35
C VAL A 230 26.35 -4.26 13.14
#